data_AF-A0A3P6TSQ3-F1
#
_entry.id   AF-A0A3P6TSQ3-F1
#
_cell.length_a   1.000
_cell.length_b   1.000
_cell.length_c   1.000
_cell.angle_alpha   90.00
_cell.angle_beta   90.00
_cell.angle_gamma   90.00
#
_symmetry.space_group_name_H-M   'P 1'
#
loop_
_entity.id
_entity.type
_entity.pdbx_description
1 polymer ?
#
loop_
_entity_poly.entity_id
_entity_poly.type
_entity_poly.pdbx_seq_one_letter_code
_entity_poly.pdbx_strand_id
1 'polypeptide(L)'
;MPFVGVGIAFHDQVSRTEQVIGYRVRSLEELDKRTLQLQNKKLCESLTEKRSAISDLRQRIEQLENRQAKDDALLCVVNRYWNQLDEDCVLLLQRCDIDVEENVSTSAESFLKQLASWDKEEVPKKLQERVHFSKRIIARLLTCYERLVAQQNRLRTLLADQLQSEKPGSAAVTISSSDHDPSEEPETSEGRSNVTGASTSNGDADNVGVEGTDVREAGDPKVSTAASANDKVFNATVAALKEEVSTLTAENERLQGLYSSMHAKHRQNSLLVRELQDLCQTRSDAADEWRAKYEDVDYKLTQSTSQLARLDHRLYEAQQVKKLLEEELASLKDTGSPDNEDSLSLLTAGGGVGSSAGAVAKSKYNDILCELEEQRELATNRLTELERLQRQHEEKVAECARLSMQLSDPSESLIHESPSYRSLKVQFNILFNEVKMLRTQLEESRNMAQTIRHSHLKQIEEMETNETAILNQMRSEMLAQEEMYSQLRREFETIEADFKQTVAHNEQAGPIHSEMRSLISTLQLQNKQLKAEIVRYRRKCKESTQDCEIVSNELRSTEEELARVRSSLSEATAAVIHLTDKLASVTALNTAAKSQANNTPQQQSTGSSTSPPSTTASA
;
A
#
# COMPACT_ATOMS: atom_id res chain seq x y z
N MET A 1 -4.58 18.40 23.73
CA MET A 1 -4.41 19.51 22.77
C MET A 1 -5.46 19.38 21.68
N PRO A 2 -6.41 20.31 21.52
CA PRO A 2 -7.27 20.35 20.35
C PRO A 2 -6.48 20.86 19.13
N PHE A 3 -6.68 20.26 17.96
CA PHE A 3 -6.06 20.75 16.72
C PHE A 3 -6.68 22.11 16.33
N VAL A 4 -5.84 23.13 16.20
CA VAL A 4 -6.23 24.42 15.61
C VAL A 4 -6.28 24.24 14.10
N GLY A 5 -7.45 23.82 13.59
CA GLY A 5 -7.69 23.74 12.15
C GLY A 5 -7.58 25.12 11.51
N VAL A 6 -6.59 25.30 10.63
CA VAL A 6 -6.42 26.54 9.85
C VAL A 6 -7.53 26.61 8.80
N GLY A 7 -8.69 27.12 9.22
CA GLY A 7 -9.80 27.44 8.35
C GLY A 7 -9.38 28.58 7.41
N ILE A 8 -8.96 28.24 6.20
CA ILE A 8 -8.76 29.22 5.12
C ILE A 8 -10.11 29.88 4.88
N ALA A 9 -10.26 31.11 5.35
CA ALA A 9 -11.47 31.90 5.24
C ALA A 9 -11.67 32.34 3.78
N PHE A 10 -12.19 31.43 2.96
CA PHE A 10 -12.62 31.75 1.60
C PHE A 10 -13.70 32.84 1.68
N HIS A 11 -13.33 34.00 1.15
CA HIS A 11 -13.92 35.29 1.47
C HIS A 11 -15.42 35.32 1.09
N ASP A 12 -16.29 35.73 2.02
CA ASP A 12 -17.75 35.80 1.83
C ASP A 12 -18.16 37.02 0.95
N GLN A 13 -17.74 36.99 -0.31
CA GLN A 13 -18.05 38.03 -1.31
C GLN A 13 -19.20 37.65 -2.26
N VAL A 14 -19.68 36.41 -2.22
CA VAL A 14 -20.81 35.96 -3.08
C VAL A 14 -22.15 36.45 -2.53
N SER A 15 -22.23 36.77 -1.23
CA SER A 15 -23.45 37.21 -0.53
C SER A 15 -23.93 38.64 -0.87
N ARG A 16 -23.38 39.28 -1.92
CA ARG A 16 -23.93 40.53 -2.48
C ARG A 16 -25.27 40.27 -3.19
N THR A 17 -26.33 40.33 -2.40
CA THR A 17 -27.71 40.31 -2.86
C THR A 17 -28.08 41.60 -3.59
N GLU A 18 -27.64 41.74 -4.84
CA GLU A 18 -28.31 42.63 -5.79
C GLU A 18 -29.77 42.19 -5.91
N GLN A 19 -30.67 42.89 -5.22
CA GLN A 19 -32.10 42.77 -5.47
C GLN A 19 -32.34 43.10 -6.94
N VAL A 20 -32.99 42.20 -7.69
CA VAL A 20 -33.27 42.40 -9.11
C VAL A 20 -34.40 43.41 -9.27
N ILE A 21 -34.09 44.68 -9.07
CA ILE A 21 -35.01 45.80 -9.24
C ILE A 21 -35.43 45.84 -10.72
N GLY A 22 -36.73 45.87 -10.98
CA GLY A 22 -37.36 45.65 -12.29
C GLY A 22 -37.18 46.79 -13.29
N TYR A 23 -35.95 47.24 -13.56
CA TYR A 23 -35.67 48.19 -14.62
C TYR A 23 -35.85 47.54 -16.00
N ARG A 24 -36.60 48.23 -16.87
CA ARG A 24 -36.87 47.83 -18.27
C ARG A 24 -35.56 47.51 -18.99
N VAL A 25 -35.43 46.26 -19.43
CA VAL A 25 -34.35 45.75 -20.28
C VAL A 25 -34.19 46.63 -21.53
N ARG A 26 -32.94 47.01 -21.86
CA ARG A 26 -32.61 47.88 -22.99
C ARG A 26 -31.79 47.21 -24.10
N SER A 27 -31.15 46.06 -23.83
CA SER A 27 -30.46 45.26 -24.84
C SER A 27 -30.70 43.75 -24.63
N LEU A 28 -30.45 42.94 -25.66
CA LEU A 28 -30.50 41.48 -25.58
C LEU A 28 -29.46 40.94 -24.58
N GLU A 29 -28.27 41.56 -24.55
CA GLU A 29 -27.16 41.23 -23.64
C GLU A 29 -27.55 41.44 -22.17
N GLU A 30 -28.35 42.46 -21.87
CA GLU A 30 -28.85 42.70 -20.51
C GLU A 30 -29.84 41.60 -20.06
N LEU A 31 -30.65 41.09 -20.98
CA LEU A 31 -31.56 39.97 -20.72
C LEU A 31 -30.81 38.66 -20.53
N ASP A 32 -29.81 38.39 -21.38
CA ASP A 32 -28.97 37.20 -21.28
C ASP A 32 -28.13 37.21 -19.98
N LYS A 33 -27.49 38.33 -19.64
CA LYS A 33 -26.79 38.51 -18.37
C LYS A 33 -27.68 38.23 -17.16
N ARG A 34 -28.92 38.76 -17.13
CA ARG A 34 -29.88 38.48 -16.05
C ARG A 34 -30.32 37.00 -16.04
N THR A 35 -30.43 36.37 -17.19
CA THR A 35 -30.77 34.94 -17.33
C THR A 35 -29.65 34.06 -16.77
N LEU A 36 -28.40 34.35 -17.14
CA LEU A 36 -27.20 33.68 -16.61
C LEU A 36 -27.03 33.91 -15.10
N GLN A 37 -27.32 35.11 -14.58
CA GLN A 37 -27.35 35.39 -13.14
C GLN A 37 -28.38 34.52 -12.40
N LEU A 38 -29.60 34.37 -12.95
CA LEU A 38 -30.64 33.53 -12.36
C LEU A 38 -30.34 32.02 -12.48
N GLN A 39 -29.71 31.57 -13.57
CA GLN A 39 -29.25 30.20 -13.71
C GLN A 39 -28.12 29.89 -12.71
N ASN A 40 -27.11 30.75 -12.61
CA ASN A 40 -26.04 30.61 -11.63
C ASN A 40 -26.57 30.62 -10.19
N LYS A 41 -27.54 31.48 -9.85
CA LYS A 41 -28.17 31.48 -8.52
C LYS A 41 -28.84 30.13 -8.20
N LYS A 42 -29.61 29.56 -9.15
CA LYS A 42 -30.22 28.23 -8.99
C LYS A 42 -29.20 27.10 -8.89
N LEU A 43 -28.10 27.19 -9.65
CA LEU A 43 -26.99 26.23 -9.55
C LEU A 43 -26.30 26.33 -8.17
N CYS A 44 -26.06 27.54 -7.66
CA CYS A 44 -25.54 27.74 -6.30
C CYS A 44 -26.49 27.18 -5.22
N GLU A 45 -27.79 27.48 -5.31
CA GLU A 45 -28.82 26.97 -4.39
C GLU A 45 -28.84 25.44 -4.37
N SER A 46 -28.96 24.79 -5.53
CA SER A 46 -28.95 23.33 -5.62
C SER A 46 -27.61 22.72 -5.17
N LEU A 47 -26.49 23.38 -5.45
CA LEU A 47 -25.17 22.97 -4.97
C LEU A 47 -25.04 23.09 -3.44
N THR A 48 -25.66 24.09 -2.81
CA THR A 48 -25.74 24.17 -1.34
C THR A 48 -26.64 23.10 -0.73
N GLU A 49 -27.79 22.77 -1.34
CA GLU A 49 -28.62 21.63 -0.93
C GLU A 49 -27.86 20.31 -0.99
N LYS A 50 -27.13 20.06 -2.09
CA LYS A 50 -26.27 18.87 -2.23
C LYS A 50 -25.15 18.84 -1.20
N ARG A 51 -24.52 19.99 -0.89
CA ARG A 51 -23.52 20.08 0.19
C ARG A 51 -24.10 19.76 1.56
N SER A 52 -25.30 20.23 1.88
CA SER A 52 -25.99 19.89 3.14
C SER A 52 -26.25 18.38 3.22
N ALA A 53 -26.89 17.80 2.21
CA ALA A 53 -27.20 16.36 2.19
C ALA A 53 -25.92 15.48 2.25
N ILE A 54 -24.81 15.92 1.66
CA ILE A 54 -23.50 15.25 1.81
C ILE A 54 -22.97 15.38 3.25
N SER A 55 -23.16 16.51 3.92
CA SER A 55 -22.80 16.70 5.33
C SER A 55 -23.63 15.79 6.24
N ASP A 56 -24.94 15.72 6.03
CA ASP A 56 -25.86 14.89 6.80
C ASP A 56 -25.54 13.40 6.64
N LEU A 57 -25.24 12.96 5.42
CA LEU A 57 -24.78 11.59 5.14
C LEU A 57 -23.41 11.29 5.75
N ARG A 58 -22.46 12.24 5.76
CA ARG A 58 -21.16 12.07 6.42
C ARG A 58 -21.31 11.91 7.93
N GLN A 59 -22.10 12.77 8.58
CA GLN A 59 -22.39 12.65 10.01
C GLN A 59 -23.09 11.32 10.32
N ARG A 60 -23.96 10.84 9.41
CA ARG A 60 -24.63 9.55 9.58
C ARG A 60 -23.68 8.36 9.42
N ILE A 61 -22.70 8.43 8.52
CA ILE A 61 -21.64 7.43 8.38
C ILE A 61 -20.79 7.41 9.66
N GLU A 62 -20.32 8.56 10.13
CA GLU A 62 -19.54 8.70 11.37
C GLU A 62 -20.29 8.12 12.60
N GLN A 63 -21.60 8.34 12.71
CA GLN A 63 -22.44 7.74 13.77
C GLN A 63 -22.50 6.21 13.68
N LEU A 64 -22.52 5.64 12.47
CA LEU A 64 -22.57 4.19 12.26
C LEU A 64 -21.20 3.54 12.51
N GLU A 65 -20.12 4.18 12.08
CA GLU A 65 -18.73 3.76 12.36
C GLU A 65 -18.44 3.78 13.87
N ASN A 66 -18.80 4.88 14.56
CA ASN A 66 -18.69 5.00 16.03
C ASN A 66 -19.58 4.02 16.81
N ARG A 67 -20.63 3.47 16.17
CA ARG A 67 -21.41 2.37 16.73
C ARG A 67 -20.73 1.04 16.46
N GLN A 68 -20.33 0.78 15.22
CA GLN A 68 -19.69 -0.47 14.82
C GLN A 68 -18.44 -0.74 15.66
N ALA A 69 -17.58 0.26 15.88
CA ALA A 69 -16.41 0.12 16.73
C ALA A 69 -16.73 -0.28 18.19
N LYS A 70 -17.92 0.05 18.71
CA LYS A 70 -18.39 -0.38 20.04
C LYS A 70 -18.96 -1.79 20.01
N ASP A 71 -19.77 -2.10 19.00
CA ASP A 71 -20.35 -3.43 18.80
C ASP A 71 -19.23 -4.48 18.55
N ASP A 72 -18.19 -4.13 17.78
CA ASP A 72 -16.97 -4.93 17.55
C ASP A 72 -16.13 -5.13 18.83
N ALA A 73 -15.98 -4.09 19.66
CA ALA A 73 -15.29 -4.20 20.94
C ALA A 73 -16.05 -5.11 21.92
N LEU A 74 -17.38 -5.02 21.97
CA LEU A 74 -18.23 -5.92 22.76
C LEU A 74 -18.13 -7.37 22.27
N LEU A 75 -18.12 -7.60 20.95
CA LEU A 75 -17.90 -8.93 20.37
C LEU A 75 -16.55 -9.55 20.78
N CYS A 76 -15.47 -8.76 20.79
CA CYS A 76 -14.17 -9.21 21.28
C CYS A 76 -14.20 -9.62 22.76
N VAL A 77 -14.87 -8.82 23.61
CA VAL A 77 -15.00 -9.11 25.05
C VAL A 77 -15.83 -10.38 25.30
N VAL A 78 -16.97 -10.52 24.62
CA VAL A 78 -17.82 -11.72 24.72
C VAL A 78 -17.05 -12.97 24.25
N ASN A 79 -16.33 -12.89 23.13
CA ASN A 79 -15.52 -14.00 22.64
C ASN A 79 -14.43 -14.42 23.63
N ARG A 80 -13.75 -13.46 24.27
CA ARG A 80 -12.72 -13.77 25.29
C ARG A 80 -13.32 -14.54 26.46
N TYR A 81 -14.47 -14.10 26.99
CA TYR A 81 -15.15 -14.81 28.07
C TYR A 81 -15.67 -16.19 27.65
N TRP A 82 -16.10 -16.35 26.39
CA TRP A 82 -16.52 -17.66 25.87
C TRP A 82 -15.35 -18.63 25.73
N ASN A 83 -14.22 -18.20 25.17
CA ASN A 83 -13.00 -19.01 25.12
C ASN A 83 -12.54 -19.43 26.52
N GLN A 84 -12.53 -18.49 27.47
CA GLN A 84 -12.14 -18.79 28.84
C GLN A 84 -13.10 -19.81 29.50
N LEU A 85 -14.41 -19.72 29.26
CA LEU A 85 -15.37 -20.72 29.73
C LEU A 85 -15.10 -22.11 29.13
N ASP A 86 -14.81 -22.19 27.83
CA ASP A 86 -14.46 -23.45 27.16
C ASP A 86 -13.16 -24.03 27.75
N GLU A 87 -12.12 -23.20 27.95
CA GLU A 87 -10.83 -23.58 28.54
C GLU A 87 -10.98 -24.07 30.00
N ASP A 88 -11.66 -23.31 30.85
CA ASP A 88 -11.91 -23.67 32.26
C ASP A 88 -12.72 -24.98 32.37
N CYS A 89 -13.72 -25.18 31.49
CA CYS A 89 -14.50 -26.43 31.44
C CYS A 89 -13.67 -27.63 31.00
N VAL A 90 -12.77 -27.49 30.00
CA VAL A 90 -11.86 -28.56 29.58
C VAL A 90 -10.82 -28.88 30.67
N LEU A 91 -10.28 -27.86 31.35
CA LEU A 91 -9.34 -28.03 32.45
C LEU A 91 -9.98 -28.72 33.67
N LEU A 92 -11.24 -28.41 33.98
CA LEU A 92 -12.02 -29.12 34.99
C LEU A 92 -12.30 -30.57 34.57
N LEU A 93 -12.66 -30.80 33.30
CA LEU A 93 -12.95 -32.14 32.80
C LEU A 93 -11.71 -33.05 32.79
N GLN A 94 -10.52 -32.56 32.40
CA GLN A 94 -9.25 -33.29 32.49
C GLN A 94 -8.90 -33.74 33.91
N ARG A 95 -9.32 -32.97 34.93
CA ARG A 95 -9.17 -33.38 36.34
C ARG A 95 -10.10 -34.52 36.73
N CYS A 96 -11.18 -34.78 36.01
CA CYS A 96 -12.17 -35.81 36.34
C CYS A 96 -12.24 -36.99 35.35
N ASP A 97 -11.58 -36.89 34.20
CA ASP A 97 -11.70 -37.83 33.08
C ASP A 97 -10.36 -37.89 32.32
N ILE A 98 -9.97 -39.07 31.82
CA ILE A 98 -8.69 -39.25 31.11
C ILE A 98 -8.83 -38.87 29.63
N ASP A 99 -9.95 -39.29 29.02
CA ASP A 99 -10.15 -39.25 27.58
C ASP A 99 -10.74 -37.90 27.13
N VAL A 100 -9.92 -36.84 27.28
CA VAL A 100 -10.25 -35.46 26.90
C VAL A 100 -9.35 -34.98 25.77
N GLU A 101 -9.56 -35.54 24.57
CA GLU A 101 -8.96 -35.06 23.31
C GLU A 101 -9.61 -33.76 22.78
N GLU A 102 -10.59 -33.20 23.51
CA GLU A 102 -11.34 -31.99 23.15
C GLU A 102 -10.49 -30.72 23.32
N ASN A 103 -9.65 -30.46 22.31
CA ASN A 103 -8.82 -29.24 22.22
C ASN A 103 -9.68 -28.02 21.88
N VAL A 104 -9.63 -26.97 22.72
CA VAL A 104 -10.20 -25.65 22.41
C VAL A 104 -9.43 -25.03 21.23
N SER A 105 -10.11 -24.29 20.35
CA SER A 105 -9.49 -23.74 19.14
C SER A 105 -8.56 -22.56 19.45
N THR A 106 -7.26 -22.84 19.52
CA THR A 106 -6.16 -21.90 19.80
C THR A 106 -5.78 -21.00 18.61
N SER A 107 -6.73 -20.70 17.71
CA SER A 107 -6.44 -19.95 16.48
C SER A 107 -5.96 -18.53 16.81
N ALA A 108 -4.74 -18.21 16.39
CA ALA A 108 -4.07 -16.93 16.65
C ALA A 108 -4.63 -15.75 15.80
N GLU A 109 -5.67 -15.97 15.01
CA GLU A 109 -6.33 -14.91 14.24
C GLU A 109 -7.35 -14.15 15.08
N SER A 110 -7.40 -12.83 14.93
CA SER A 110 -8.42 -11.99 15.55
C SER A 110 -9.84 -12.51 15.25
N PHE A 111 -10.67 -12.61 16.28
CA PHE A 111 -12.07 -13.06 16.16
C PHE A 111 -12.88 -12.23 15.16
N LEU A 112 -12.60 -10.92 15.05
CA LEU A 112 -13.22 -10.05 14.04
C LEU A 112 -12.76 -10.39 12.61
N LYS A 113 -11.49 -10.83 12.44
CA LYS A 113 -10.98 -11.30 11.15
C LYS A 113 -11.66 -12.61 10.74
N GLN A 114 -11.88 -13.53 11.68
CA GLN A 114 -12.62 -14.77 11.45
C GLN A 114 -14.08 -14.47 11.07
N LEU A 115 -14.79 -13.64 11.85
CA LEU A 115 -16.15 -13.19 11.53
C LEU A 115 -16.26 -12.51 10.16
N ALA A 116 -15.28 -11.68 9.80
CA ALA A 116 -15.24 -11.01 8.48
C ALA A 116 -14.87 -11.95 7.32
N SER A 117 -14.39 -13.16 7.60
CA SER A 117 -14.09 -14.19 6.59
C SER A 117 -15.20 -15.22 6.39
N TRP A 118 -16.24 -15.19 7.24
CA TRP A 118 -17.40 -16.09 7.15
C TRP A 118 -18.54 -15.42 6.39
N ASP A 119 -19.17 -16.16 5.48
CA ASP A 119 -20.35 -15.66 4.79
C ASP A 119 -21.53 -15.49 5.76
N LYS A 120 -22.47 -14.61 5.41
CA LYS A 120 -23.64 -14.27 6.25
C LYS A 120 -24.48 -15.49 6.66
N GLU A 121 -24.48 -16.55 5.85
CA GLU A 121 -25.15 -17.82 6.15
C GLU A 121 -24.30 -18.83 6.92
N GLU A 122 -23.00 -18.58 7.09
CA GLU A 122 -22.06 -19.43 7.80
C GLU A 122 -21.86 -18.99 9.26
N VAL A 123 -21.81 -17.68 9.51
CA VAL A 123 -21.73 -17.09 10.86
C VAL A 123 -22.66 -17.78 11.87
N PRO A 124 -23.99 -17.92 11.63
CA PRO A 124 -24.87 -18.59 12.60
C PRO A 124 -24.54 -20.08 12.79
N LYS A 125 -24.09 -20.78 11.75
CA LYS A 125 -23.70 -22.21 11.81
C LYS A 125 -22.43 -22.37 12.65
N LYS A 126 -21.41 -21.53 12.43
CA LYS A 126 -20.13 -21.54 13.15
C LYS A 126 -20.26 -21.14 14.62
N LEU A 127 -21.12 -20.17 14.93
CA LEU A 127 -21.49 -19.86 16.32
C LEU A 127 -22.25 -21.03 16.97
N GLN A 128 -23.17 -21.68 16.25
CA GLN A 128 -23.91 -22.84 16.76
C GLN A 128 -22.99 -24.05 17.02
N GLU A 129 -22.00 -24.31 16.16
CA GLU A 129 -20.96 -25.33 16.37
C GLU A 129 -20.23 -25.13 17.70
N ARG A 130 -19.80 -23.89 18.00
CA ARG A 130 -19.16 -23.54 19.29
C ARG A 130 -20.11 -23.74 20.48
N VAL A 131 -21.37 -23.29 20.38
CA VAL A 131 -22.36 -23.50 21.44
C VAL A 131 -22.61 -24.98 21.72
N HIS A 132 -22.57 -25.85 20.70
CA HIS A 132 -22.69 -27.30 20.87
C HIS A 132 -21.44 -27.93 21.51
N PHE A 133 -20.24 -27.41 21.21
CA PHE A 133 -18.99 -27.81 21.86
C PHE A 133 -19.03 -27.52 23.37
N SER A 134 -19.28 -26.27 23.76
CA SER A 134 -19.39 -25.86 25.18
C SER A 134 -20.42 -26.71 25.94
N LYS A 135 -21.59 -26.93 25.33
CA LYS A 135 -22.66 -27.77 25.93
C LYS A 135 -22.24 -29.23 26.13
N ARG A 136 -21.43 -29.81 25.24
CA ARG A 136 -20.94 -31.19 25.38
C ARG A 136 -20.01 -31.32 26.58
N ILE A 137 -19.05 -30.41 26.72
CA ILE A 137 -18.07 -30.42 27.81
C ILE A 137 -18.77 -30.21 29.15
N ILE A 138 -19.68 -29.23 29.23
CA ILE A 138 -20.49 -28.97 30.43
C ILE A 138 -21.34 -30.19 30.82
N ALA A 139 -21.94 -30.89 29.84
CA ALA A 139 -22.68 -32.13 30.11
C ALA A 139 -21.79 -33.24 30.67
N ARG A 140 -20.59 -33.48 30.08
CA ARG A 140 -19.61 -34.43 30.62
C ARG A 140 -19.19 -34.07 32.05
N LEU A 141 -18.94 -32.78 32.31
CA LEU A 141 -18.52 -32.28 33.62
C LEU A 141 -19.62 -32.46 34.69
N LEU A 142 -20.89 -32.28 34.34
CA LEU A 142 -22.02 -32.58 35.22
C LEU A 142 -22.07 -34.08 35.57
N THR A 143 -21.89 -34.98 34.59
CA THR A 143 -21.80 -36.43 34.84
C THR A 143 -20.54 -36.83 35.64
N CYS A 144 -19.46 -36.05 35.59
CA CYS A 144 -18.32 -36.21 36.52
C CYS A 144 -18.70 -35.78 37.94
N TYR A 145 -19.39 -34.64 38.11
CA TYR A 145 -19.84 -34.15 39.40
C TYR A 145 -20.86 -35.09 40.07
N GLU A 146 -21.82 -35.62 39.32
CA GLU A 146 -22.79 -36.63 39.79
C GLU A 146 -22.08 -37.89 40.31
N ARG A 147 -21.06 -38.39 39.59
CA ARG A 147 -20.23 -39.52 40.04
C ARG A 147 -19.48 -39.20 41.34
N LEU A 148 -18.87 -38.03 41.43
CA LEU A 148 -18.15 -37.59 42.63
C LEU A 148 -19.07 -37.45 43.86
N VAL A 149 -20.26 -36.90 43.69
CA VAL A 149 -21.27 -36.79 44.75
C VAL A 149 -21.78 -38.17 45.18
N ALA A 150 -22.00 -39.10 44.24
CA ALA A 150 -22.37 -40.48 44.56
C ALA A 150 -21.26 -41.20 45.36
N GLN A 151 -19.99 -41.06 44.96
CA GLN A 151 -18.84 -41.61 45.67
C GLN A 151 -18.68 -41.01 47.07
N GLN A 152 -18.81 -39.69 47.22
CA GLN A 152 -18.78 -39.00 48.52
C GLN A 152 -19.89 -39.51 49.45
N ASN A 153 -21.09 -39.76 48.92
CA ASN A 153 -22.19 -40.30 49.71
C ASN A 153 -21.98 -41.79 50.07
N ARG A 154 -21.41 -42.61 49.18
CA ARG A 154 -20.98 -44.00 49.48
C ARG A 154 -19.97 -44.04 50.63
N LEU A 155 -18.95 -43.19 50.58
CA LEU A 155 -17.94 -43.03 51.65
C LEU A 155 -18.58 -42.61 52.99
N ARG A 156 -19.50 -41.63 52.97
CA ARG A 156 -20.27 -41.23 54.17
C ARG A 156 -21.06 -42.38 54.77
N THR A 157 -21.75 -43.19 53.95
CA THR A 157 -22.49 -44.36 54.46
C THR A 157 -21.57 -45.42 55.06
N LEU A 158 -20.43 -45.73 54.43
CA LEU A 158 -19.48 -46.71 54.97
C LEU A 158 -18.87 -46.29 56.32
N LEU A 159 -18.57 -44.99 56.49
CA LEU A 159 -18.14 -44.47 57.81
C LEU A 159 -19.28 -44.49 58.85
N ALA A 160 -20.50 -44.14 58.44
CA ALA A 160 -21.66 -44.12 59.34
C ALA A 160 -22.06 -45.52 59.83
N ASP A 161 -21.91 -46.54 58.99
CA ASP A 161 -22.16 -47.94 59.35
C ASP A 161 -21.11 -48.47 60.34
N GLN A 162 -19.82 -48.09 60.19
CA GLN A 162 -18.79 -48.40 61.19
C GLN A 162 -19.09 -47.75 62.54
N LEU A 163 -19.50 -46.47 62.56
CA LEU A 163 -19.90 -45.75 63.79
C LEU A 163 -21.16 -46.33 64.47
N GLN A 164 -21.98 -47.10 63.76
CA GLN A 164 -23.10 -47.84 64.34
C GLN A 164 -22.70 -49.26 64.79
N SER A 165 -21.73 -49.88 64.11
CA SER A 165 -21.21 -51.21 64.47
C SER A 165 -20.50 -51.25 65.83
N GLU A 166 -19.95 -50.14 66.31
CA GLU A 166 -19.23 -50.08 67.60
C GLU A 166 -20.13 -49.84 68.83
N LYS A 167 -21.47 -49.93 68.72
CA LYS A 167 -22.38 -49.77 69.88
C LYS A 167 -22.99 -51.06 70.45
N PRO A 168 -22.23 -51.80 71.26
CA PRO A 168 -22.76 -52.56 72.40
C PRO A 168 -22.28 -51.95 73.73
N GLY A 169 -23.17 -51.27 74.45
CA GLY A 169 -22.93 -50.78 75.81
C GLY A 169 -22.62 -49.27 75.89
N SER A 170 -23.43 -48.54 76.66
CA SER A 170 -23.23 -47.11 76.94
C SER A 170 -23.55 -46.81 78.41
N ALA A 171 -22.95 -45.73 78.93
CA ALA A 171 -23.25 -45.05 80.19
C ALA A 171 -22.88 -45.75 81.52
N ALA A 172 -21.61 -45.58 81.94
CA ALA A 172 -21.22 -44.86 83.15
C ALA A 172 -19.69 -44.56 83.04
N VAL A 173 -19.10 -43.47 83.54
CA VAL A 173 -19.48 -42.44 84.55
C VAL A 173 -19.18 -41.01 84.02
N THR A 174 -19.79 -40.01 84.66
CA THR A 174 -19.72 -38.54 84.43
C THR A 174 -18.37 -37.87 84.82
N ILE A 175 -18.34 -36.51 84.74
CA ILE A 175 -17.31 -35.53 85.20
C ILE A 175 -16.35 -35.08 84.05
N SER A 176 -16.14 -33.80 83.74
CA SER A 176 -16.88 -32.54 84.04
C SER A 176 -16.43 -31.40 83.09
N SER A 177 -17.12 -30.25 83.13
CA SER A 177 -16.67 -28.85 82.90
C SER A 177 -15.19 -28.60 82.51
N SER A 178 -14.84 -27.65 81.64
CA SER A 178 -15.45 -26.30 81.42
C SER A 178 -14.99 -25.64 80.10
N ASP A 179 -15.70 -24.60 79.66
CA ASP A 179 -15.31 -23.38 78.89
C ASP A 179 -14.20 -23.49 77.81
N HIS A 180 -14.36 -23.00 76.57
CA HIS A 180 -14.76 -21.62 76.20
C HIS A 180 -15.12 -21.53 74.68
N ASP A 181 -15.70 -20.41 74.22
CA ASP A 181 -16.21 -20.18 72.85
C ASP A 181 -16.23 -18.64 72.55
N PRO A 182 -16.16 -18.13 71.30
CA PRO A 182 -15.06 -18.30 70.34
C PRO A 182 -14.50 -16.96 69.78
N SER A 183 -13.21 -16.92 69.43
CA SER A 183 -12.49 -15.84 68.69
C SER A 183 -11.11 -16.39 68.28
N GLU A 184 -10.51 -16.13 67.11
CA GLU A 184 -10.84 -15.30 65.93
C GLU A 184 -10.35 -16.03 64.63
N GLU A 185 -10.35 -15.36 63.48
CA GLU A 185 -10.06 -15.93 62.14
C GLU A 185 -8.58 -16.33 61.90
N PRO A 186 -8.30 -17.28 60.98
CA PRO A 186 -6.97 -17.53 60.43
C PRO A 186 -6.81 -17.03 58.97
N GLU A 187 -6.46 -15.76 58.78
CA GLU A 187 -5.98 -15.23 57.48
C GLU A 187 -4.46 -15.51 57.30
N THR A 188 -4.11 -16.19 56.21
CA THR A 188 -2.78 -16.21 55.55
C THR A 188 -1.52 -16.66 56.33
N SER A 189 -0.79 -17.63 55.77
CA SER A 189 0.54 -17.38 55.16
C SER A 189 1.21 -18.69 54.68
N GLU A 190 2.03 -18.59 53.62
CA GLU A 190 2.63 -19.76 52.95
C GLU A 190 3.97 -20.20 53.59
N GLY A 191 4.04 -21.44 54.08
CA GLY A 191 5.24 -22.02 54.72
C GLY A 191 5.98 -23.04 53.86
N ARG A 192 6.45 -22.65 52.66
CA ARG A 192 7.03 -23.58 51.66
C ARG A 192 8.44 -24.08 52.02
N SER A 193 8.56 -25.33 52.48
CA SER A 193 9.84 -26.01 52.75
C SER A 193 10.11 -27.18 51.79
N ASN A 194 11.03 -26.98 50.83
CA ASN A 194 11.62 -28.09 50.07
C ASN A 194 12.68 -28.80 50.93
N VAL A 195 12.57 -30.11 51.11
CA VAL A 195 13.70 -30.97 51.52
C VAL A 195 13.83 -32.14 50.55
N THR A 196 14.88 -32.11 49.74
CA THR A 196 15.27 -33.23 48.88
C THR A 196 16.16 -34.19 49.64
N GLY A 197 15.78 -35.47 49.75
CA GLY A 197 16.59 -36.50 50.38
C GLY A 197 16.39 -37.86 49.70
N ALA A 198 17.27 -38.18 48.75
CA ALA A 198 17.29 -39.50 48.11
C ALA A 198 18.31 -40.41 48.84
N SER A 199 17.93 -41.67 49.09
CA SER A 199 18.88 -42.77 49.30
C SER A 199 18.19 -44.12 49.12
N THR A 200 18.89 -45.05 48.46
CA THR A 200 18.48 -46.43 48.21
C THR A 200 19.24 -47.39 49.12
N SER A 201 18.58 -48.41 49.67
CA SER A 201 19.26 -49.62 50.14
C SER A 201 18.30 -50.81 50.23
N ASN A 202 18.66 -51.94 49.60
CA ASN A 202 18.00 -53.23 49.79
C ASN A 202 18.45 -53.87 51.11
N GLY A 203 17.71 -54.86 51.60
CA GLY A 203 18.15 -55.70 52.72
C GLY A 203 17.13 -56.78 53.12
N ASP A 204 17.28 -57.98 52.55
CA ASP A 204 16.58 -59.18 53.03
C ASP A 204 17.12 -59.61 54.41
N ALA A 205 16.23 -60.10 55.27
CA ALA A 205 16.57 -60.92 56.43
C ALA A 205 15.36 -61.78 56.83
N ASP A 206 15.39 -63.06 56.46
CA ASP A 206 14.33 -64.04 56.75
C ASP A 206 14.74 -65.01 57.88
N ASN A 207 13.75 -65.65 58.51
CA ASN A 207 13.84 -66.82 59.39
C ASN A 207 14.72 -66.77 60.67
N VAL A 208 14.05 -66.64 61.82
CA VAL A 208 14.25 -67.49 63.01
C VAL A 208 12.89 -67.77 63.65
N GLY A 209 12.64 -69.00 64.12
CA GLY A 209 11.46 -69.32 64.94
C GLY A 209 11.80 -70.28 66.10
N VAL A 210 10.86 -70.52 67.02
CA VAL A 210 10.81 -71.70 67.91
C VAL A 210 9.43 -71.82 68.61
N GLU A 211 8.98 -73.08 68.71
CA GLU A 211 7.95 -73.78 69.53
C GLU A 211 7.03 -73.05 70.54
N GLY A 212 5.80 -73.57 70.74
CA GLY A 212 4.81 -73.02 71.69
C GLY A 212 3.56 -73.84 72.08
N THR A 213 3.50 -75.16 71.87
CA THR A 213 2.51 -76.15 72.42
C THR A 213 1.00 -75.84 72.44
N ASP A 214 0.21 -76.61 71.67
CA ASP A 214 -1.26 -76.68 71.80
C ASP A 214 -1.73 -77.39 73.09
N VAL A 215 -2.86 -76.92 73.65
CA VAL A 215 -3.69 -77.68 74.59
C VAL A 215 -5.12 -77.76 74.05
N ARG A 216 -5.72 -78.95 74.08
CA ARG A 216 -7.10 -79.20 73.62
C ARG A 216 -8.13 -78.72 74.63
N GLU A 217 -9.21 -78.11 74.15
CA GLU A 217 -10.56 -78.44 74.64
C GLU A 217 -11.61 -78.20 73.55
N ALA A 218 -12.81 -78.77 73.72
CA ALA A 218 -13.89 -78.71 72.73
C ALA A 218 -15.27 -78.59 73.40
N GLY A 219 -16.11 -77.66 72.95
CA GLY A 219 -17.44 -77.43 73.50
C GLY A 219 -18.37 -76.59 72.61
N ASP A 220 -19.55 -77.15 72.33
CA ASP A 220 -20.83 -76.57 71.88
C ASP A 220 -20.88 -75.40 70.84
N PRO A 221 -21.41 -75.66 69.63
CA PRO A 221 -21.73 -74.63 68.65
C PRO A 221 -23.20 -74.16 68.73
N LYS A 222 -23.50 -73.03 69.41
CA LYS A 222 -24.87 -72.44 69.32
C LYS A 222 -25.04 -70.91 69.44
N VAL A 223 -23.96 -70.12 69.54
CA VAL A 223 -24.01 -68.64 69.54
C VAL A 223 -23.39 -68.04 68.26
N SER A 224 -22.59 -68.82 67.54
CA SER A 224 -21.72 -68.36 66.44
C SER A 224 -22.44 -67.83 65.20
N THR A 225 -23.73 -68.11 64.98
CA THR A 225 -24.44 -67.66 63.77
C THR A 225 -24.63 -66.14 63.69
N ALA A 226 -24.86 -65.47 64.82
CA ALA A 226 -25.03 -64.02 64.87
C ALA A 226 -23.68 -63.28 64.86
N ALA A 227 -22.70 -63.76 65.65
CA ALA A 227 -21.34 -63.26 65.62
C ALA A 227 -20.74 -63.36 64.21
N SER A 228 -20.80 -64.56 63.60
CA SER A 228 -20.31 -64.78 62.23
C SER A 228 -21.12 -64.06 61.14
N ALA A 229 -22.28 -63.47 61.45
CA ALA A 229 -22.97 -62.55 60.55
C ALA A 229 -22.38 -61.14 60.65
N ASN A 230 -22.20 -60.61 61.87
CA ASN A 230 -21.50 -59.34 62.09
C ASN A 230 -20.06 -59.39 61.56
N ASP A 231 -19.30 -60.45 61.83
CA ASP A 231 -17.94 -60.61 61.32
C ASP A 231 -17.90 -60.59 59.78
N LYS A 232 -18.90 -61.18 59.10
CA LYS A 232 -18.99 -61.14 57.64
C LYS A 232 -19.33 -59.74 57.12
N VAL A 233 -20.25 -59.03 57.79
CA VAL A 233 -20.59 -57.64 57.43
C VAL A 233 -19.39 -56.72 57.64
N PHE A 234 -18.68 -56.84 58.77
CA PHE A 234 -17.49 -56.06 59.08
C PHE A 234 -16.33 -56.37 58.10
N ASN A 235 -16.06 -57.64 57.80
CA ASN A 235 -15.05 -57.98 56.81
C ASN A 235 -15.45 -57.52 55.39
N ALA A 236 -16.74 -57.48 55.06
CA ALA A 236 -17.22 -56.94 53.78
C ALA A 236 -17.08 -55.41 53.70
N THR A 237 -17.39 -54.66 54.76
CA THR A 237 -17.17 -53.20 54.78
C THR A 237 -15.69 -52.84 54.79
N VAL A 238 -14.85 -53.59 55.53
CA VAL A 238 -13.39 -53.44 55.49
C VAL A 238 -12.82 -53.80 54.11
N ALA A 239 -13.35 -54.80 53.41
CA ALA A 239 -12.95 -55.11 52.03
C ALA A 239 -13.35 -53.97 51.07
N ALA A 240 -14.58 -53.48 51.15
CA ALA A 240 -15.06 -52.35 50.33
C ALA A 240 -14.27 -51.05 50.60
N LEU A 241 -13.88 -50.79 51.85
CA LEU A 241 -13.02 -49.66 52.20
C LEU A 241 -11.59 -49.83 51.67
N LYS A 242 -11.03 -51.05 51.64
CA LYS A 242 -9.72 -51.31 51.01
C LYS A 242 -9.76 -51.15 49.50
N GLU A 243 -10.85 -51.58 48.85
CA GLU A 243 -11.11 -51.34 47.42
C GLU A 243 -11.19 -49.84 47.12
N GLU A 244 -11.98 -49.08 47.90
CA GLU A 244 -12.15 -47.63 47.74
C GLU A 244 -10.88 -46.83 48.09
N VAL A 245 -10.06 -47.29 49.04
CA VAL A 245 -8.70 -46.72 49.25
C VAL A 245 -7.80 -47.00 48.05
N SER A 246 -7.87 -48.20 47.45
CA SER A 246 -7.07 -48.55 46.27
C SER A 246 -7.44 -47.72 45.03
N THR A 247 -8.72 -47.42 44.82
CA THR A 247 -9.16 -46.52 43.75
C THR A 247 -8.73 -45.08 44.02
N LEU A 248 -8.84 -44.61 45.27
CA LEU A 248 -8.36 -43.28 45.68
C LEU A 248 -6.83 -43.14 45.54
N THR A 249 -6.03 -44.17 45.79
CA THR A 249 -4.57 -44.10 45.55
C THR A 249 -4.23 -44.02 44.07
N ALA A 250 -4.86 -44.84 43.22
CA ALA A 250 -4.67 -44.78 41.76
C ALA A 250 -5.11 -43.42 41.17
N GLU A 251 -6.19 -42.85 41.69
CA GLU A 251 -6.67 -41.52 41.30
C GLU A 251 -5.71 -40.40 41.76
N ASN A 252 -5.11 -40.51 42.94
CA ASN A 252 -4.07 -39.55 43.39
C ASN A 252 -2.81 -39.63 42.50
N GLU A 253 -2.33 -40.83 42.16
CA GLU A 253 -1.20 -41.01 41.24
C GLU A 253 -1.51 -40.40 39.85
N ARG A 254 -2.73 -40.62 39.34
CA ARG A 254 -3.22 -40.03 38.09
C ARG A 254 -3.25 -38.49 38.15
N LEU A 255 -3.79 -37.92 39.23
CA LEU A 255 -3.84 -36.48 39.45
C LEU A 255 -2.44 -35.86 39.59
N GLN A 256 -1.50 -36.55 40.24
CA GLN A 256 -0.10 -36.14 40.35
C GLN A 256 0.62 -36.17 38.99
N GLY A 257 0.33 -37.17 38.14
CA GLY A 257 0.78 -37.23 36.75
C GLY A 257 0.23 -36.09 35.90
N LEU A 258 -1.08 -35.81 36.00
CA LEU A 258 -1.74 -34.70 35.31
C LEU A 258 -1.16 -33.34 35.75
N TYR A 259 -1.00 -33.13 37.06
CA TYR A 259 -0.39 -31.93 37.63
C TYR A 259 1.03 -31.71 37.09
N SER A 260 1.84 -32.77 37.05
CA SER A 260 3.21 -32.74 36.50
C SER A 260 3.24 -32.39 35.01
N SER A 261 2.30 -32.95 34.23
CA SER A 261 2.12 -32.65 32.80
C SER A 261 1.67 -31.20 32.57
N MET A 262 0.70 -30.72 33.36
CA MET A 262 0.25 -29.33 33.32
C MET A 262 1.35 -28.34 33.71
N HIS A 263 2.20 -28.66 34.69
CA HIS A 263 3.38 -27.85 35.02
C HIS A 263 4.49 -27.91 33.97
N ALA A 264 4.58 -28.97 33.16
CA ALA A 264 5.45 -28.98 31.97
C ALA A 264 4.90 -28.05 30.88
N LYS A 265 3.61 -28.21 30.52
CA LYS A 265 2.92 -27.34 29.53
C LYS A 265 2.94 -25.85 29.94
N HIS A 266 2.67 -25.54 31.21
CA HIS A 266 2.70 -24.16 31.70
C HIS A 266 4.11 -23.55 31.59
N ARG A 267 5.18 -24.30 31.92
CA ARG A 267 6.56 -23.82 31.73
C ARG A 267 6.87 -23.56 30.25
N GLN A 268 6.43 -24.44 29.35
CA GLN A 268 6.59 -24.26 27.91
C GLN A 268 5.84 -23.02 27.39
N ASN A 269 4.57 -22.84 27.79
CA ASN A 269 3.79 -21.66 27.40
C ASN A 269 4.37 -20.36 27.97
N SER A 270 4.88 -20.37 29.21
CA SER A 270 5.52 -19.20 29.81
C SER A 270 6.84 -18.81 29.12
N LEU A 271 7.57 -19.77 28.52
CA LEU A 271 8.69 -19.48 27.62
C LEU A 271 8.21 -18.88 26.29
N LEU A 272 7.17 -19.44 25.67
CA LEU A 272 6.61 -18.89 24.44
C LEU A 272 6.04 -17.46 24.63
N VAL A 273 5.42 -17.17 25.78
CA VAL A 273 4.95 -15.82 26.13
C VAL A 273 6.13 -14.86 26.29
N ARG A 274 7.26 -15.31 26.86
CA ARG A 274 8.50 -14.53 26.96
C ARG A 274 9.07 -14.20 25.57
N GLU A 275 9.17 -15.20 24.70
CA GLU A 275 9.64 -15.04 23.31
C GLU A 275 8.75 -14.06 22.52
N LEU A 276 7.42 -14.14 22.68
CA LEU A 276 6.47 -13.23 22.06
C LEU A 276 6.54 -11.80 22.65
N GLN A 277 6.81 -11.65 23.95
CA GLN A 277 7.03 -10.35 24.59
C GLN A 277 8.32 -9.70 24.07
N ASP A 278 9.43 -10.45 23.99
CA ASP A 278 10.70 -9.97 23.46
C ASP A 278 10.58 -9.59 21.96
N LEU A 279 9.78 -10.34 21.18
CA LEU A 279 9.43 -10.02 19.79
C LEU A 279 8.51 -8.79 19.65
N CYS A 280 7.61 -8.56 20.61
CA CYS A 280 6.78 -7.35 20.66
C CYS A 280 7.61 -6.11 21.02
N GLN A 281 8.54 -6.23 21.98
CA GLN A 281 9.42 -5.13 22.38
C GLN A 281 10.31 -4.68 21.22
N THR A 282 11.02 -5.62 20.58
CA THR A 282 11.88 -5.31 19.42
C THR A 282 11.13 -4.69 18.24
N ARG A 283 9.84 -5.01 18.06
CA ARG A 283 8.95 -4.31 17.10
C ARG A 283 8.54 -2.91 17.55
N SER A 284 8.37 -2.68 18.85
CA SER A 284 8.12 -1.35 19.42
C SER A 284 9.33 -0.45 19.25
N ASP A 285 10.53 -0.93 19.62
CA ASP A 285 11.78 -0.20 19.51
C ASP A 285 12.04 0.24 18.05
N ALA A 286 11.80 -0.66 17.10
CA ALA A 286 11.89 -0.35 15.67
C ALA A 286 10.84 0.68 15.21
N ALA A 287 9.63 0.66 15.76
CA ALA A 287 8.59 1.65 15.45
C ALA A 287 8.93 3.05 16.03
N ASP A 288 9.58 3.08 17.20
CA ASP A 288 10.09 4.31 17.81
C ASP A 288 11.27 4.90 17.02
N GLU A 289 12.18 4.06 16.52
CA GLU A 289 13.21 4.46 15.55
C GLU A 289 12.61 5.09 14.28
N TRP A 290 11.55 4.49 13.70
CA TRP A 290 10.90 5.04 12.52
C TRP A 290 10.16 6.35 12.80
N ARG A 291 9.61 6.52 14.02
CA ARG A 291 9.01 7.79 14.45
C ARG A 291 10.06 8.89 14.56
N ALA A 292 11.21 8.61 15.19
CA ALA A 292 12.33 9.56 15.25
C ALA A 292 12.82 9.95 13.85
N LYS A 293 12.96 8.98 12.92
CA LYS A 293 13.33 9.26 11.51
C LYS A 293 12.28 10.12 10.79
N TYR A 294 11.00 9.96 11.09
CA TYR A 294 9.93 10.80 10.55
C TYR A 294 9.97 12.22 11.11
N GLU A 295 10.09 12.40 12.43
CA GLU A 295 10.23 13.69 13.10
C GLU A 295 11.46 14.46 12.59
N ASP A 296 12.56 13.75 12.36
CA ASP A 296 13.81 14.32 11.83
C ASP A 296 13.68 14.76 10.36
N VAL A 297 12.76 14.18 9.58
CA VAL A 297 12.41 14.61 8.20
C VAL A 297 11.41 15.76 8.22
N ASP A 298 10.38 15.71 9.06
CA ASP A 298 9.37 16.76 9.22
C ASP A 298 9.99 18.08 9.72
N TYR A 299 10.97 18.00 10.62
CA TYR A 299 11.78 19.16 11.02
C TYR A 299 12.55 19.77 9.83
N LYS A 300 13.18 18.95 8.98
CA LYS A 300 13.89 19.43 7.77
C LYS A 300 12.92 20.03 6.75
N LEU A 301 11.75 19.43 6.57
CA LEU A 301 10.68 19.95 5.71
C LEU A 301 10.17 21.31 6.23
N THR A 302 9.89 21.42 7.52
CA THR A 302 9.47 22.66 8.18
C THR A 302 10.55 23.73 8.10
N GLN A 303 11.82 23.37 8.26
CA GLN A 303 12.96 24.27 8.09
C GLN A 303 13.06 24.78 6.65
N SER A 304 12.91 23.91 5.66
CA SER A 304 12.90 24.26 4.22
C SER A 304 11.71 25.16 3.86
N THR A 305 10.50 24.82 4.31
CA THR A 305 9.29 25.64 4.14
C THR A 305 9.48 27.03 4.78
N SER A 306 10.14 27.10 5.93
CA SER A 306 10.49 28.36 6.58
C SER A 306 11.59 29.15 5.85
N GLN A 307 12.47 28.49 5.09
CA GLN A 307 13.42 29.16 4.20
C GLN A 307 12.70 29.71 2.97
N LEU A 308 11.83 28.94 2.34
CA LEU A 308 10.99 29.37 1.21
C LEU A 308 10.15 30.59 1.58
N ALA A 309 9.41 30.56 2.69
CA ALA A 309 8.62 31.70 3.16
C ALA A 309 9.46 32.97 3.41
N ARG A 310 10.72 32.84 3.85
CA ARG A 310 11.65 33.98 3.97
C ARG A 310 12.20 34.46 2.63
N LEU A 311 12.37 33.56 1.65
CA LEU A 311 12.77 33.91 0.29
C LEU A 311 11.62 34.59 -0.46
N ASP A 312 10.39 34.10 -0.33
CA ASP A 312 9.18 34.74 -0.88
C ASP A 312 8.96 36.13 -0.28
N HIS A 313 9.12 36.28 1.05
CA HIS A 313 9.05 37.58 1.69
C HIS A 313 10.14 38.53 1.18
N ARG A 314 11.40 38.07 1.11
CA ARG A 314 12.52 38.86 0.56
C ARG A 314 12.34 39.18 -0.93
N LEU A 315 11.69 38.32 -1.70
CA LEU A 315 11.41 38.53 -3.12
C LEU A 315 10.30 39.57 -3.30
N TYR A 316 9.27 39.53 -2.45
CA TYR A 316 8.23 40.56 -2.36
C TYR A 316 8.81 41.91 -1.88
N GLU A 317 9.64 41.91 -0.83
CA GLU A 317 10.41 43.07 -0.38
C GLU A 317 11.31 43.60 -1.50
N ALA A 318 12.05 42.75 -2.22
CA ALA A 318 12.91 43.15 -3.33
C ALA A 318 12.10 43.67 -4.54
N GLN A 319 10.88 43.20 -4.79
CA GLN A 319 9.98 43.77 -5.80
C GLN A 319 9.49 45.16 -5.37
N GLN A 320 9.13 45.35 -4.09
CA GLN A 320 8.69 46.63 -3.56
C GLN A 320 9.84 47.63 -3.43
N VAL A 321 11.04 47.18 -3.03
CA VAL A 321 12.27 47.98 -3.01
C VAL A 321 12.76 48.26 -4.41
N LYS A 322 12.63 47.35 -5.39
CA LYS A 322 12.85 47.68 -6.82
C LYS A 322 11.93 48.81 -7.25
N LYS A 323 10.63 48.72 -6.94
CA LYS A 323 9.65 49.76 -7.27
C LYS A 323 9.98 51.09 -6.58
N LEU A 324 10.31 51.05 -5.29
CA LEU A 324 10.73 52.22 -4.54
C LEU A 324 12.08 52.78 -5.02
N LEU A 325 12.99 51.96 -5.55
CA LEU A 325 14.24 52.43 -6.19
C LEU A 325 14.04 52.90 -7.63
N GLU A 326 12.99 52.47 -8.33
CA GLU A 326 12.51 53.13 -9.55
C GLU A 326 11.89 54.50 -9.23
N GLU A 327 11.32 54.68 -8.03
CA GLU A 327 10.84 55.95 -7.48
C GLU A 327 11.98 56.80 -6.82
N GLU A 328 13.04 56.17 -6.27
CA GLU A 328 14.14 56.83 -5.55
C GLU A 328 15.39 57.06 -6.40
N LEU A 329 15.64 56.33 -7.50
CA LEU A 329 16.59 56.81 -8.52
C LEU A 329 16.13 58.11 -9.18
N ALA A 330 14.86 58.47 -9.02
CA ALA A 330 14.32 59.79 -9.37
C ALA A 330 14.47 60.84 -8.24
N SER A 331 14.86 60.47 -7.02
CA SER A 331 15.01 61.38 -5.87
C SER A 331 16.44 61.45 -5.32
N LEU A 332 17.11 60.32 -5.07
CA LEU A 332 18.36 60.18 -4.31
C LEU A 332 19.60 60.42 -5.16
N LYS A 333 19.55 61.57 -5.83
CA LYS A 333 20.65 62.33 -6.41
C LYS A 333 21.59 62.90 -5.31
N ASP A 334 21.30 62.70 -4.00
CA ASP A 334 21.76 63.50 -2.85
C ASP A 334 22.20 62.74 -1.50
N THR A 335 23.44 62.18 -1.33
CA THR A 335 24.40 62.19 -0.08
C THR A 335 24.32 61.28 1.28
N GLY A 336 25.42 61.01 2.15
CA GLY A 336 25.49 60.38 3.62
C GLY A 336 26.79 59.71 4.45
N SER A 337 26.87 59.38 5.87
CA SER A 337 27.55 58.22 6.86
C SER A 337 28.66 58.20 8.24
N PRO A 338 28.86 57.20 9.39
CA PRO A 338 29.48 57.05 10.99
C PRO A 338 30.36 55.83 12.00
N ASP A 339 30.53 55.61 13.49
CA ASP A 339 31.62 54.98 14.69
C ASP A 339 31.59 53.85 16.12
N ASN A 340 32.54 53.56 17.27
CA ASN A 340 32.70 52.43 18.59
C ASN A 340 33.72 52.27 20.09
N GLU A 341 33.81 51.30 21.25
CA GLU A 341 34.73 51.05 22.72
C GLU A 341 34.80 49.78 24.01
N ASP A 342 35.70 49.49 25.21
CA ASP A 342 35.84 48.33 26.51
C ASP A 342 36.84 48.15 28.03
N SER A 343 36.86 47.17 29.19
CA SER A 343 37.82 46.77 30.58
C SER A 343 37.57 45.66 31.97
N LEU A 344 38.15 45.06 33.25
CA LEU A 344 39.34 44.67 34.42
C LEU A 344 39.31 43.56 35.86
N SER A 345 40.20 43.28 37.04
CA SER A 345 40.30 42.17 38.38
C SER A 345 41.30 42.14 39.86
N LEU A 346 41.72 41.36 41.10
CA LEU A 346 41.78 40.06 42.22
C LEU A 346 42.61 40.01 43.83
N LEU A 347 43.01 39.20 45.06
CA LEU A 347 43.11 37.87 46.15
C LEU A 347 43.84 37.71 47.81
N THR A 348 43.87 36.63 48.86
CA THR A 348 44.67 36.27 50.36
C THR A 348 44.52 34.90 51.48
N ALA A 349 44.96 34.30 52.81
CA ALA A 349 45.87 34.14 54.25
C ALA A 349 45.91 32.83 55.49
N GLY A 350 46.62 32.62 56.81
CA GLY A 350 46.73 31.43 58.06
C GLY A 350 47.61 31.40 59.61
N GLY A 351 47.94 30.61 60.87
CA GLY A 351 47.97 29.30 61.97
C GLY A 351 48.73 29.22 63.59
N GLY A 352 49.04 28.39 64.81
CA GLY A 352 49.07 26.96 65.74
C GLY A 352 49.63 26.31 67.35
N VAL A 353 50.12 26.01 68.74
CA VAL A 353 50.52 24.70 69.80
C VAL A 353 50.84 24.53 71.55
N GLY A 354 51.21 23.39 72.47
CA GLY A 354 51.52 23.12 74.14
C GLY A 354 52.14 21.76 75.14
N SER A 355 52.32 21.56 76.62
CA SER A 355 52.96 20.36 77.69
C SER A 355 52.86 20.21 79.46
N SER A 356 53.30 19.43 80.69
CA SER A 356 54.12 18.25 81.59
C SER A 356 53.79 17.74 83.26
N ALA A 357 54.28 16.99 84.49
CA ALA A 357 55.34 16.12 85.50
C ALA A 357 54.92 15.20 86.97
N GLY A 358 55.42 14.45 88.20
CA GLY A 358 56.54 13.95 89.36
C GLY A 358 56.43 12.73 90.68
N ALA A 359 57.24 12.40 91.90
CA ALA A 359 57.36 11.12 93.03
C ALA A 359 57.92 10.92 94.72
N VAL A 360 58.23 9.72 95.58
CA VAL A 360 58.46 9.39 97.25
C VAL A 360 59.46 8.26 98.24
N ALA A 361 59.29 7.58 99.56
CA ALA A 361 60.26 6.99 100.84
C ALA A 361 60.29 5.57 101.94
N LYS A 362 60.93 5.31 103.28
CA LYS A 362 61.42 3.96 104.23
C LYS A 362 61.56 3.64 105.98
N SER A 363 62.08 2.46 106.75
CA SER A 363 62.08 1.84 108.34
C SER A 363 63.24 1.02 109.41
N LYS A 364 63.05 0.11 110.59
CA LYS A 364 63.60 -0.39 112.15
C LYS A 364 64.63 -1.63 112.93
N TYR A 365 64.66 -2.18 114.32
CA TYR A 365 65.65 -3.15 115.29
C TYR A 365 65.58 -4.72 115.89
N ASN A 366 65.69 -5.25 117.20
CA ASN A 366 66.11 -6.70 117.62
C ASN A 366 65.09 -7.88 117.68
N ASP A 367 64.00 -7.84 118.45
CA ASP A 367 62.90 -8.81 118.17
C ASP A 367 62.38 -8.57 116.75
N ILE A 368 62.45 -7.28 116.36
CA ILE A 368 62.40 -6.83 114.98
C ILE A 368 63.49 -7.46 114.09
N LEU A 369 64.56 -8.08 114.56
CA LEU A 369 65.62 -8.63 113.70
C LEU A 369 65.20 -10.01 113.21
N CYS A 370 64.63 -10.81 114.12
CA CYS A 370 63.92 -12.04 113.76
C CYS A 370 62.65 -11.74 112.97
N GLU A 371 61.82 -10.78 113.40
CA GLU A 371 60.63 -10.35 112.63
C GLU A 371 61.03 -9.78 111.25
N LEU A 372 62.18 -9.10 111.13
CA LEU A 372 62.71 -8.58 109.86
C LEU A 372 63.37 -9.69 109.03
N GLU A 373 63.81 -10.79 109.63
CA GLU A 373 64.23 -12.01 108.92
C GLU A 373 63.02 -12.79 108.39
N GLU A 374 61.96 -12.94 109.18
CA GLU A 374 60.66 -13.47 108.72
C GLU A 374 60.02 -12.56 107.65
N GLN A 375 60.03 -11.24 107.83
CA GLN A 375 59.55 -10.29 106.82
C GLN A 375 60.48 -10.22 105.60
N ARG A 376 61.79 -10.50 105.73
CA ARG A 376 62.69 -10.68 104.58
C ARG A 376 62.32 -11.93 103.80
N GLU A 377 62.14 -13.07 104.47
CA GLU A 377 61.79 -14.33 103.82
C GLU A 377 60.40 -14.24 103.15
N LEU A 378 59.42 -13.66 103.86
CA LEU A 378 58.10 -13.36 103.31
C LEU A 378 58.16 -12.34 102.15
N ALA A 379 59.06 -11.36 102.20
CA ALA A 379 59.29 -10.43 101.10
C ALA A 379 59.96 -11.13 99.90
N THR A 380 60.91 -12.05 100.10
CA THR A 380 61.50 -12.84 99.00
C THR A 380 60.52 -13.85 98.41
N ASN A 381 59.64 -14.44 99.22
CA ASN A 381 58.58 -15.33 98.74
C ASN A 381 57.52 -14.55 97.96
N ARG A 382 57.12 -13.36 98.45
CA ARG A 382 56.25 -12.43 97.69
C ARG A 382 56.93 -11.90 96.43
N LEU A 383 58.23 -11.61 96.46
CA LEU A 383 58.98 -11.14 95.30
C LEU A 383 59.07 -12.22 94.23
N THR A 384 59.46 -13.45 94.60
CA THR A 384 59.52 -14.57 93.65
C THR A 384 58.15 -14.96 93.11
N GLU A 385 57.07 -14.84 93.89
CA GLU A 385 55.70 -14.94 93.37
C GLU A 385 55.34 -13.79 92.43
N LEU A 386 55.67 -12.54 92.76
CA LEU A 386 55.42 -11.38 91.88
C LEU A 386 56.21 -11.50 90.58
N GLU A 387 57.47 -11.95 90.60
CA GLU A 387 58.23 -12.24 89.39
C GLU A 387 57.63 -13.41 88.58
N ARG A 388 57.08 -14.44 89.25
CA ARG A 388 56.38 -15.56 88.59
C ARG A 388 55.11 -15.07 87.90
N LEU A 389 54.33 -14.23 88.57
CA LEU A 389 53.12 -13.61 88.01
C LEU A 389 53.46 -12.60 86.91
N GLN A 390 54.56 -11.86 87.04
CA GLN A 390 55.05 -10.94 86.01
C GLN A 390 55.44 -11.71 84.74
N ARG A 391 56.21 -12.80 84.84
CA ARG A 391 56.54 -13.66 83.68
C ARG A 391 55.28 -14.21 83.01
N GLN A 392 54.31 -14.69 83.79
CA GLN A 392 53.02 -15.15 83.25
C GLN A 392 52.20 -14.03 82.59
N HIS A 393 52.29 -12.79 83.10
CA HIS A 393 51.67 -11.63 82.46
C HIS A 393 52.39 -11.23 81.16
N GLU A 394 53.73 -11.25 81.14
CA GLU A 394 54.54 -11.00 79.95
C GLU A 394 54.28 -12.03 78.85
N GLU A 395 54.19 -13.32 79.20
CA GLU A 395 53.75 -14.40 78.30
C GLU A 395 52.36 -14.12 77.70
N LYS A 396 51.39 -13.69 78.53
CA LYS A 396 50.03 -13.40 78.07
C LYS A 396 49.94 -12.12 77.22
N VAL A 397 50.74 -11.09 77.52
CA VAL A 397 50.86 -9.90 76.68
C VAL A 397 51.46 -10.25 75.32
N ALA A 398 52.50 -11.10 75.28
CA ALA A 398 53.09 -11.59 74.04
C ALA A 398 52.09 -12.44 73.22
N GLU A 399 51.30 -13.29 73.88
CA GLU A 399 50.23 -14.06 73.21
C GLU A 399 49.13 -13.14 72.63
N CYS A 400 48.67 -12.14 73.39
CA CYS A 400 47.70 -11.15 72.91
C CYS A 400 48.24 -10.33 71.73
N ALA A 401 49.52 -9.94 71.74
CA ALA A 401 50.16 -9.25 70.62
C ALA A 401 50.23 -10.15 69.37
N ARG A 402 50.63 -11.42 69.53
CA ARG A 402 50.67 -12.42 68.46
C ARG A 402 49.29 -12.65 67.83
N LEU A 403 48.24 -12.78 68.65
CA LEU A 403 46.86 -12.94 68.19
C LEU A 403 46.35 -11.66 67.50
N SER A 404 46.71 -10.48 68.00
CA SER A 404 46.34 -9.20 67.38
C SER A 404 46.96 -9.03 65.98
N MET A 405 48.21 -9.44 65.79
CA MET A 405 48.83 -9.48 64.45
C MET A 405 48.12 -10.46 63.51
N GLN A 406 47.79 -11.67 63.97
CA GLN A 406 47.04 -12.65 63.18
C GLN A 406 45.62 -12.20 62.81
N LEU A 407 45.00 -11.32 63.59
CA LEU A 407 43.71 -10.72 63.28
C LEU A 407 43.83 -9.54 62.29
N SER A 408 44.97 -8.83 62.31
CA SER A 408 45.22 -7.64 61.48
C SER A 408 45.78 -7.97 60.09
N ASP A 409 46.33 -9.16 59.88
CA ASP A 409 46.80 -9.68 58.59
C ASP A 409 46.21 -11.08 58.33
N PRO A 410 44.91 -11.17 58.00
CA PRO A 410 44.22 -12.45 57.80
C PRO A 410 44.66 -13.11 56.49
N SER A 411 44.93 -14.42 56.54
CA SER A 411 45.45 -15.15 55.38
C SER A 411 44.50 -15.14 54.18
N GLU A 412 45.07 -15.16 52.97
CA GLU A 412 44.32 -15.15 51.70
C GLU A 412 43.30 -16.30 51.61
N SER A 413 43.57 -17.44 52.26
CA SER A 413 42.62 -18.54 52.44
C SER A 413 41.35 -18.12 53.21
N LEU A 414 41.47 -17.45 54.35
CA LEU A 414 40.32 -16.92 55.11
C LEU A 414 39.56 -15.87 54.29
N ILE A 415 40.27 -15.04 53.53
CA ILE A 415 39.65 -14.07 52.63
C ILE A 415 38.84 -14.80 51.54
N HIS A 416 39.40 -15.83 50.89
CA HIS A 416 38.70 -16.64 49.89
C HIS A 416 37.53 -17.47 50.45
N GLU A 417 37.60 -17.85 51.72
CA GLU A 417 36.52 -18.55 52.42
C GLU A 417 35.44 -17.62 52.96
N SER A 418 35.71 -16.32 53.08
CA SER A 418 34.75 -15.32 53.51
C SER A 418 33.49 -15.30 52.63
N PRO A 419 32.27 -15.33 53.22
CA PRO A 419 31.02 -15.20 52.47
C PRO A 419 30.98 -13.95 51.57
N SER A 420 31.56 -12.83 52.04
CA SER A 420 31.63 -11.58 51.29
C SER A 420 32.47 -11.70 50.01
N TYR A 421 33.64 -12.36 50.08
CA TYR A 421 34.47 -12.60 48.90
C TYR A 421 33.80 -13.59 47.94
N ARG A 422 33.21 -14.68 48.46
CA ARG A 422 32.48 -15.66 47.63
C ARG A 422 31.30 -15.00 46.90
N SER A 423 30.53 -14.15 47.58
CA SER A 423 29.44 -13.36 47.00
C SER A 423 29.95 -12.40 45.91
N LEU A 424 30.97 -11.60 46.21
CA LEU A 424 31.58 -10.67 45.25
C LEU A 424 32.18 -11.40 44.03
N LYS A 425 32.78 -12.58 44.22
CA LYS A 425 33.30 -13.43 43.15
C LYS A 425 32.18 -13.97 42.26
N VAL A 426 31.04 -14.36 42.82
CA VAL A 426 29.85 -14.75 42.03
C VAL A 426 29.30 -13.56 41.24
N GLN A 427 29.11 -12.40 41.88
CA GLN A 427 28.66 -11.18 41.22
C GLN A 427 29.60 -10.76 40.08
N PHE A 428 30.91 -10.77 40.31
CA PHE A 428 31.91 -10.51 39.27
C PHE A 428 31.82 -11.49 38.10
N ASN A 429 31.66 -12.78 38.35
CA ASN A 429 31.55 -13.78 37.27
C ASN A 429 30.25 -13.62 36.46
N ILE A 430 29.13 -13.22 37.10
CA ILE A 430 27.89 -12.89 36.40
C ILE A 430 28.13 -11.67 35.48
N LEU A 431 28.56 -10.55 36.04
CA LEU A 431 28.82 -9.30 35.30
C LEU A 431 29.88 -9.46 34.19
N PHE A 432 30.93 -10.26 34.43
CA PHE A 432 31.96 -10.53 33.42
C PHE A 432 31.43 -11.33 32.23
N ASN A 433 30.59 -12.35 32.49
CA ASN A 433 29.95 -13.13 31.43
C ASN A 433 28.88 -12.32 30.69
N GLU A 434 28.13 -11.48 31.40
CA GLU A 434 27.17 -10.53 30.82
C GLU A 434 27.85 -9.52 29.91
N VAL A 435 28.92 -8.85 30.36
CA VAL A 435 29.73 -7.93 29.53
C VAL A 435 30.35 -8.65 28.32
N LYS A 436 30.74 -9.92 28.47
CA LYS A 436 31.24 -10.73 27.34
C LYS A 436 30.14 -11.02 26.32
N MET A 437 28.93 -11.39 26.78
CA MET A 437 27.76 -11.63 25.93
C MET A 437 27.31 -10.37 25.19
N LEU A 438 27.20 -9.24 25.90
CA LEU A 438 26.86 -7.93 25.34
C LEU A 438 27.87 -7.47 24.27
N ARG A 439 29.17 -7.78 24.45
CA ARG A 439 30.19 -7.51 23.41
C ARG A 439 29.98 -8.34 22.14
N THR A 440 29.60 -9.61 22.26
CA THR A 440 29.27 -10.45 21.10
C THR A 440 28.03 -9.92 20.39
N GLN A 441 26.94 -9.65 21.13
CA GLN A 441 25.69 -9.11 20.58
C GLN A 441 25.87 -7.75 19.89
N LEU A 442 26.74 -6.87 20.44
CA LEU A 442 27.10 -5.60 19.83
C LEU A 442 27.83 -5.78 18.49
N GLU A 443 28.69 -6.79 18.37
CA GLU A 443 29.42 -7.07 17.14
C GLU A 443 28.53 -7.74 16.08
N GLU A 444 27.62 -8.63 16.50
CA GLU A 444 26.55 -9.17 15.64
C GLU A 444 25.64 -8.06 15.10
N SER A 445 25.22 -7.13 15.96
CA SER A 445 24.44 -5.94 15.57
C SER A 445 25.17 -5.05 14.57
N ARG A 446 26.48 -4.80 14.78
CA ARG A 446 27.33 -4.06 13.82
C ARG A 446 27.42 -4.76 12.47
N ASN A 447 27.63 -6.08 12.46
CA ASN A 447 27.71 -6.85 11.23
C ASN A 447 26.36 -6.85 10.49
N MET A 448 25.24 -7.01 11.21
CA MET A 448 23.89 -6.88 10.65
C MET A 448 23.67 -5.50 10.01
N ALA A 449 24.05 -4.42 10.70
CA ALA A 449 23.95 -3.06 10.19
C ALA A 449 24.84 -2.81 8.95
N GLN A 450 26.05 -3.39 8.90
CA GLN A 450 26.92 -3.35 7.71
C GLN A 450 26.31 -4.10 6.52
N THR A 451 25.74 -5.29 6.76
CA THR A 451 25.04 -6.08 5.71
C THR A 451 23.84 -5.33 5.16
N ILE A 452 22.99 -4.75 6.03
CA ILE A 452 21.84 -3.93 5.65
C ILE A 452 22.28 -2.70 4.84
N ARG A 453 23.32 -1.98 5.31
CA ARG A 453 23.91 -0.84 4.59
C ARG A 453 24.40 -1.23 3.20
N HIS A 454 25.11 -2.36 3.05
CA HIS A 454 25.59 -2.82 1.75
C HIS A 454 24.45 -3.20 0.81
N SER A 455 23.42 -3.89 1.33
CA SER A 455 22.22 -4.26 0.56
C SER A 455 21.47 -3.02 0.03
N HIS A 456 21.29 -2.00 0.87
CA HIS A 456 20.65 -0.75 0.43
C HIS A 456 21.51 0.05 -0.55
N LEU A 457 22.84 0.09 -0.37
CA LEU A 457 23.72 0.76 -1.33
C LEU A 457 23.61 0.13 -2.73
N LYS A 458 23.67 -1.20 -2.80
CA LYS A 458 23.47 -1.94 -4.05
C LYS A 458 22.07 -1.70 -4.67
N GLN A 459 21.03 -1.62 -3.84
CA GLN A 459 19.68 -1.31 -4.31
C GLN A 459 19.58 0.12 -4.89
N ILE A 460 20.33 1.08 -4.36
CA ILE A 460 20.41 2.45 -4.90
C ILE A 460 21.14 2.44 -6.26
N GLU A 461 22.28 1.76 -6.36
CA GLU A 461 23.00 1.56 -7.63
C GLU A 461 22.11 0.91 -8.71
N GLU A 462 21.26 -0.05 -8.32
CA GLU A 462 20.28 -0.68 -9.20
C GLU A 462 19.13 0.27 -9.60
N MET A 463 18.69 1.18 -8.71
CA MET A 463 17.70 2.21 -9.07
C MET A 463 18.28 3.28 -10.01
N GLU A 464 19.51 3.76 -9.76
CA GLU A 464 20.20 4.75 -10.61
C GLU A 464 20.46 4.22 -12.03
N THR A 465 20.84 2.94 -12.15
CA THR A 465 21.01 2.28 -13.46
C THR A 465 19.69 2.04 -14.19
N ASN A 466 18.60 1.75 -13.47
CA ASN A 466 17.26 1.68 -14.06
C ASN A 466 16.70 3.05 -14.50
N GLU A 467 16.90 4.11 -13.70
CA GLU A 467 16.49 5.47 -14.07
C GLU A 467 17.22 5.95 -15.33
N THR A 468 18.54 5.78 -15.38
CA THR A 468 19.34 6.16 -16.55
C THR A 468 18.99 5.31 -17.80
N ALA A 469 18.58 4.05 -17.64
CA ALA A 469 18.04 3.26 -18.76
C ALA A 469 16.71 3.83 -19.28
N ILE A 470 15.77 4.16 -18.40
CA ILE A 470 14.46 4.73 -18.77
C ILE A 470 14.63 6.11 -19.44
N LEU A 471 15.50 6.97 -18.92
CA LEU A 471 15.80 8.27 -19.52
C LEU A 471 16.41 8.14 -20.93
N ASN A 472 17.28 7.15 -21.15
CA ASN A 472 17.83 6.86 -22.48
C ASN A 472 16.78 6.29 -23.44
N GLN A 473 15.86 5.45 -22.97
CA GLN A 473 14.73 4.97 -23.78
C GLN A 473 13.82 6.14 -24.18
N MET A 474 13.35 6.94 -23.22
CA MET A 474 12.48 8.10 -23.48
C MET A 474 13.12 9.10 -24.45
N ARG A 475 14.44 9.33 -24.34
CA ARG A 475 15.19 10.16 -25.29
C ARG A 475 15.24 9.56 -26.69
N SER A 476 15.31 8.24 -26.80
CA SER A 476 15.31 7.53 -28.09
C SER A 476 13.92 7.57 -28.75
N GLU A 477 12.86 7.40 -27.96
CA GLU A 477 11.47 7.53 -28.42
C GLU A 477 11.15 8.97 -28.87
N MET A 478 11.64 9.98 -28.15
CA MET A 478 11.54 11.40 -28.54
C MET A 478 12.19 11.64 -29.91
N LEU A 479 13.43 11.19 -30.11
CA LEU A 479 14.15 11.34 -31.39
C LEU A 479 13.42 10.61 -32.55
N ALA A 480 12.88 9.43 -32.29
CA ALA A 480 12.10 8.69 -33.30
C ALA A 480 10.78 9.41 -33.66
N GLN A 481 10.12 10.06 -32.70
CA GLN A 481 8.96 10.90 -32.98
C GLN A 481 9.34 12.16 -33.77
N GLU A 482 10.44 12.83 -33.42
CA GLU A 482 10.97 14.00 -34.16
C GLU A 482 11.32 13.64 -35.61
N GLU A 483 11.91 12.46 -35.85
CA GLU A 483 12.18 11.94 -37.19
C GLU A 483 10.87 11.67 -37.97
N MET A 484 9.89 11.02 -37.34
CA MET A 484 8.59 10.73 -37.96
C MET A 484 7.81 12.02 -38.30
N TYR A 485 7.78 13.02 -37.41
CA TYR A 485 7.19 14.33 -37.71
C TYR A 485 7.95 15.03 -38.85
N SER A 486 9.27 14.93 -38.88
CA SER A 486 10.10 15.49 -39.95
C SER A 486 9.87 14.79 -41.29
N GLN A 487 9.57 13.48 -41.30
CA GLN A 487 9.16 12.74 -42.50
C GLN A 487 7.78 13.14 -42.96
N LEU A 488 6.77 13.09 -42.08
CA LEU A 488 5.39 13.46 -42.41
C LEU A 488 5.29 14.89 -42.96
N ARG A 489 6.10 15.81 -42.43
CA ARG A 489 6.22 17.17 -42.97
C ARG A 489 6.77 17.19 -44.40
N ARG A 490 7.84 16.44 -44.69
CA ARG A 490 8.39 16.32 -46.06
C ARG A 490 7.40 15.70 -47.03
N GLU A 491 6.60 14.74 -46.58
CA GLU A 491 5.52 14.13 -47.37
C GLU A 491 4.40 15.15 -47.66
N PHE A 492 3.95 15.94 -46.67
CA PHE A 492 3.00 17.03 -46.91
C PHE A 492 3.54 18.11 -47.87
N GLU A 493 4.79 18.55 -47.70
CA GLU A 493 5.42 19.53 -48.59
C GLU A 493 5.55 19.00 -50.04
N THR A 494 5.73 17.69 -50.22
CA THR A 494 5.72 17.01 -51.54
C THR A 494 4.31 16.98 -52.14
N ILE A 495 3.31 16.53 -51.38
CA ILE A 495 1.91 16.46 -51.83
C ILE A 495 1.36 17.86 -52.19
N GLU A 496 1.76 18.90 -51.45
CA GLU A 496 1.39 20.28 -51.76
C GLU A 496 2.02 20.76 -53.08
N ALA A 497 3.25 20.33 -53.40
CA ALA A 497 3.89 20.63 -54.68
C ALA A 497 3.21 19.89 -55.84
N ASP A 498 2.93 18.59 -55.70
CA ASP A 498 2.21 17.79 -56.70
C ASP A 498 0.80 18.34 -56.98
N PHE A 499 0.09 18.79 -55.92
CA PHE A 499 -1.21 19.43 -56.05
C PHE A 499 -1.12 20.78 -56.78
N LYS A 500 -0.15 21.64 -56.42
CA LYS A 500 0.09 22.92 -57.12
C LYS A 500 0.43 22.71 -58.59
N GLN A 501 1.26 21.71 -58.92
CA GLN A 501 1.58 21.34 -60.30
C GLN A 501 0.33 20.87 -61.06
N THR A 502 -0.52 20.06 -60.42
CA THR A 502 -1.77 19.57 -61.01
C THR A 502 -2.77 20.72 -61.27
N VAL A 503 -2.90 21.66 -60.34
CA VAL A 503 -3.74 22.86 -60.51
C VAL A 503 -3.22 23.74 -61.66
N ALA A 504 -1.92 24.06 -61.67
CA ALA A 504 -1.31 24.87 -62.73
C ALA A 504 -1.46 24.25 -64.12
N HIS A 505 -1.39 22.92 -64.23
CA HIS A 505 -1.66 22.21 -65.49
C HIS A 505 -3.14 22.31 -65.91
N ASN A 506 -4.07 22.21 -64.97
CA ASN A 506 -5.51 22.34 -65.23
C ASN A 506 -5.89 23.78 -65.66
N GLU A 507 -5.29 24.81 -65.05
CA GLU A 507 -5.45 26.20 -65.47
C GLU A 507 -4.98 26.43 -66.91
N GLN A 508 -3.85 25.84 -67.31
CA GLN A 508 -3.35 25.87 -68.70
C GLN A 508 -4.26 25.15 -69.71
N ALA A 509 -5.08 24.18 -69.27
CA ALA A 509 -6.08 23.56 -70.13
C ALA A 509 -7.29 24.47 -70.42
N GLY A 510 -7.53 25.51 -69.61
CA GLY A 510 -8.61 26.48 -69.79
C GLY A 510 -8.61 27.18 -71.15
N PRO A 511 -7.49 27.84 -71.55
CA PRO A 511 -7.30 28.41 -72.88
C PRO A 511 -7.52 27.41 -74.02
N ILE A 512 -6.91 26.22 -73.94
CA ILE A 512 -7.03 25.16 -74.96
C ILE A 512 -8.50 24.76 -75.16
N HIS A 513 -9.25 24.56 -74.07
CA HIS A 513 -10.68 24.29 -74.14
C HIS A 513 -11.49 25.46 -74.72
N SER A 514 -11.04 26.71 -74.54
CA SER A 514 -11.68 27.90 -75.10
C SER A 514 -11.45 28.01 -76.62
N GLU A 515 -10.21 27.84 -77.07
CA GLU A 515 -9.83 27.81 -78.47
C GLU A 515 -10.53 26.67 -79.22
N MET A 516 -10.58 25.48 -78.64
CA MET A 516 -11.31 24.34 -79.19
C MET A 516 -12.81 24.66 -79.38
N ARG A 517 -13.46 25.32 -78.41
CA ARG A 517 -14.87 25.77 -78.54
C ARG A 517 -15.03 26.83 -79.62
N SER A 518 -14.10 27.78 -79.74
CA SER A 518 -14.10 28.82 -80.77
C SER A 518 -13.93 28.23 -82.18
N LEU A 519 -13.02 27.26 -82.33
CA LEU A 519 -12.80 26.53 -83.57
C LEU A 519 -14.04 25.71 -83.96
N ILE A 520 -14.65 24.97 -83.02
CA ILE A 520 -15.90 24.24 -83.26
C ILE A 520 -17.03 25.18 -83.71
N SER A 521 -17.20 26.34 -83.05
CA SER A 521 -18.19 27.34 -83.43
C SER A 521 -17.94 27.90 -84.83
N THR A 522 -16.68 28.19 -85.17
CA THR A 522 -16.26 28.69 -86.48
C THR A 522 -16.52 27.67 -87.59
N LEU A 523 -16.15 26.40 -87.36
CA LEU A 523 -16.41 25.29 -88.29
C LEU A 523 -17.91 25.04 -88.47
N GLN A 524 -18.71 25.13 -87.39
CA GLN A 524 -20.18 25.04 -87.48
C GLN A 524 -20.78 26.19 -88.29
N LEU A 525 -20.28 27.42 -88.12
CA LEU A 525 -20.72 28.59 -88.89
C LEU A 525 -20.35 28.46 -90.38
N GLN A 526 -19.11 28.08 -90.70
CA GLN A 526 -18.68 27.81 -92.07
C GLN A 526 -19.52 26.70 -92.72
N ASN A 527 -19.78 25.60 -92.00
CA ASN A 527 -20.60 24.51 -92.49
C ASN A 527 -22.07 24.96 -92.75
N LYS A 528 -22.60 25.87 -91.92
CA LYS A 528 -23.91 26.51 -92.11
C LYS A 528 -23.93 27.48 -93.30
N GLN A 529 -22.87 28.26 -93.52
CA GLN A 529 -22.69 29.13 -94.68
C GLN A 529 -22.63 28.32 -95.98
N LEU A 530 -21.76 27.32 -96.06
CA LEU A 530 -21.66 26.41 -97.22
C LEU A 530 -22.99 25.72 -97.54
N LYS A 531 -23.76 25.30 -96.52
CA LYS A 531 -25.12 24.76 -96.72
C LYS A 531 -26.07 25.80 -97.33
N ALA A 532 -26.02 27.07 -96.90
CA ALA A 532 -26.82 28.14 -97.48
C ALA A 532 -26.38 28.49 -98.91
N GLU A 533 -25.08 28.48 -99.20
CA GLU A 533 -24.53 28.66 -100.55
C GLU A 533 -24.92 27.53 -101.49
N ILE A 534 -24.84 26.26 -101.06
CA ILE A 534 -25.33 25.11 -101.83
C ILE A 534 -26.82 25.27 -102.18
N VAL A 535 -27.64 25.78 -101.26
CA VAL A 535 -29.07 26.08 -101.54
C VAL A 535 -29.21 27.26 -102.52
N ARG A 536 -28.40 28.32 -102.39
CA ARG A 536 -28.39 29.48 -103.30
C ARG A 536 -27.97 29.08 -104.72
N TYR A 537 -26.89 28.33 -104.88
CA TYR A 537 -26.43 27.81 -106.17
C TYR A 537 -27.44 26.83 -106.77
N ARG A 538 -28.02 25.91 -105.98
CA ARG A 538 -29.12 25.04 -106.46
C ARG A 538 -30.33 25.83 -106.95
N ARG A 539 -30.66 26.96 -106.31
CA ARG A 539 -31.71 27.87 -106.81
C ARG A 539 -31.29 28.55 -108.12
N LYS A 540 -30.09 29.15 -108.17
CA LYS A 540 -29.61 29.83 -109.37
C LYS A 540 -29.44 28.90 -110.57
N CYS A 541 -29.08 27.63 -110.34
CA CYS A 541 -29.09 26.63 -111.41
C CYS A 541 -30.51 26.35 -111.93
N LYS A 542 -31.52 26.28 -111.06
CA LYS A 542 -32.93 26.12 -111.47
C LYS A 542 -33.47 27.34 -112.23
N GLU A 543 -33.17 28.54 -111.74
CA GLU A 543 -33.47 29.81 -112.41
C GLU A 543 -32.82 29.82 -113.81
N SER A 544 -31.52 29.54 -113.91
CA SER A 544 -30.81 29.48 -115.19
C SER A 544 -31.28 28.36 -116.14
N THR A 545 -31.75 27.20 -115.65
CA THR A 545 -32.38 26.21 -116.53
C THR A 545 -33.73 26.67 -117.04
N GLN A 546 -34.52 27.35 -116.21
CA GLN A 546 -35.80 27.93 -116.61
C GLN A 546 -35.62 29.06 -117.63
N ASP A 547 -34.59 29.91 -117.45
CA ASP A 547 -34.21 30.94 -118.43
C ASP A 547 -33.82 30.30 -119.78
N CYS A 548 -33.04 29.21 -119.75
CA CYS A 548 -32.71 28.46 -120.97
C CYS A 548 -33.94 27.78 -121.62
N GLU A 549 -34.90 27.29 -120.85
CA GLU A 549 -36.17 26.75 -121.35
C GLU A 549 -37.03 27.86 -122.01
N ILE A 550 -37.04 29.08 -121.45
CA ILE A 550 -37.71 30.24 -122.03
C ILE A 550 -37.04 30.62 -123.36
N VAL A 551 -35.73 30.86 -123.36
CA VAL A 551 -34.97 31.24 -124.57
C VAL A 551 -35.06 30.15 -125.65
N SER A 552 -35.09 28.87 -125.29
CA SER A 552 -35.29 27.77 -126.25
C SER A 552 -36.70 27.76 -126.86
N ASN A 553 -37.74 28.18 -126.11
CA ASN A 553 -39.10 28.31 -126.64
C ASN A 553 -39.26 29.58 -127.50
N GLU A 554 -38.64 30.69 -127.11
CA GLU A 554 -38.57 31.91 -127.92
C GLU A 554 -37.84 31.65 -129.24
N LEU A 555 -36.67 31.00 -129.20
CA LEU A 555 -35.93 30.59 -130.39
C LEU A 555 -36.80 29.73 -131.31
N ARG A 556 -37.44 28.68 -130.79
CA ARG A 556 -38.37 27.85 -131.57
C ARG A 556 -39.52 28.66 -132.19
N SER A 557 -40.10 29.62 -131.46
CA SER A 557 -41.13 30.51 -132.02
C SER A 557 -40.59 31.33 -133.19
N THR A 558 -39.38 31.90 -133.04
CA THR A 558 -38.75 32.65 -134.14
C THR A 558 -38.35 31.75 -135.31
N GLU A 559 -37.96 30.49 -135.08
CA GLU A 559 -37.69 29.52 -136.16
C GLU A 559 -38.97 29.13 -136.90
N GLU A 560 -40.09 28.93 -136.20
CA GLU A 560 -41.41 28.71 -136.80
C GLU A 560 -41.87 29.92 -137.62
N GLU A 561 -41.66 31.14 -137.14
CA GLU A 561 -41.95 32.38 -137.87
C GLU A 561 -41.05 32.54 -139.10
N LEU A 562 -39.74 32.31 -138.97
CA LEU A 562 -38.79 32.38 -140.08
C LEU A 562 -39.08 31.28 -141.13
N ALA A 563 -39.59 30.11 -140.71
CA ALA A 563 -40.09 29.08 -141.62
C ALA A 563 -41.36 29.53 -142.38
N ARG A 564 -42.34 30.16 -141.71
CA ARG A 564 -43.51 30.76 -142.37
C ARG A 564 -43.08 31.84 -143.38
N VAL A 565 -42.17 32.73 -142.99
CA VAL A 565 -41.61 33.76 -143.89
C VAL A 565 -40.92 33.12 -145.10
N ARG A 566 -40.10 32.07 -144.90
CA ARG A 566 -39.47 31.31 -146.00
C ARG A 566 -40.49 30.65 -146.94
N SER A 567 -41.61 30.13 -146.42
CA SER A 567 -42.70 29.62 -147.28
C SER A 567 -43.28 30.75 -148.14
N SER A 568 -43.69 31.86 -147.52
CA SER A 568 -44.26 33.01 -148.24
C SER A 568 -43.28 33.62 -149.27
N LEU A 569 -41.98 33.61 -148.99
CA LEU A 569 -40.94 34.04 -149.92
C LEU A 569 -40.75 33.05 -151.08
N SER A 570 -40.86 31.74 -150.82
CA SER A 570 -40.84 30.70 -151.86
C SER A 570 -42.04 30.83 -152.80
N GLU A 571 -43.24 31.02 -152.23
CA GLU A 571 -44.49 31.27 -152.96
C GLU A 571 -44.40 32.55 -153.81
N ALA A 572 -43.91 33.65 -153.24
CA ALA A 572 -43.68 34.89 -153.97
C ALA A 572 -42.61 34.74 -155.08
N THR A 573 -41.53 34.00 -154.82
CA THR A 573 -40.48 33.73 -155.81
C THR A 573 -41.01 32.88 -156.96
N ALA A 574 -41.82 31.86 -156.68
CA ALA A 574 -42.51 31.06 -157.70
C ALA A 574 -43.42 31.94 -158.57
N ALA A 575 -44.17 32.87 -157.97
CA ALA A 575 -44.99 33.83 -158.72
C ALA A 575 -44.15 34.78 -159.61
N VAL A 576 -42.99 35.26 -159.12
CA VAL A 576 -42.06 36.10 -159.91
C VAL A 576 -41.45 35.33 -161.08
N ILE A 577 -41.06 34.06 -160.90
CA ILE A 577 -40.59 33.21 -162.01
C ILE A 577 -41.71 33.05 -163.05
N HIS A 578 -42.93 32.76 -162.60
CA HIS A 578 -44.09 32.56 -163.48
C HIS A 578 -44.51 33.81 -164.28
N LEU A 579 -44.14 35.01 -163.80
CA LEU A 579 -44.26 36.27 -164.54
C LEU A 579 -43.06 36.52 -165.48
N THR A 580 -41.86 36.08 -165.09
CA THR A 580 -40.62 36.27 -165.87
C THR A 580 -40.62 35.43 -167.15
N ASP A 581 -41.02 34.16 -167.09
CA ASP A 581 -41.16 33.31 -168.28
C ASP A 581 -42.19 33.87 -169.27
N LYS A 582 -43.23 34.54 -168.76
CA LYS A 582 -44.25 35.20 -169.58
C LYS A 582 -43.68 36.38 -170.37
N LEU A 583 -42.76 37.15 -169.77
CA LEU A 583 -42.10 38.30 -170.39
C LEU A 583 -41.02 37.90 -171.41
N ALA A 584 -40.35 36.76 -171.20
CA ALA A 584 -39.34 36.21 -172.12
C ALA A 584 -39.90 35.91 -173.52
N SER A 585 -41.20 35.63 -173.64
CA SER A 585 -41.86 35.26 -174.91
C SER A 585 -42.03 36.40 -175.93
N VAL A 586 -41.85 37.67 -175.54
CA VAL A 586 -42.26 38.84 -176.35
C VAL A 586 -41.07 39.62 -176.95
N THR A 587 -39.86 39.50 -176.41
CA THR A 587 -38.82 40.55 -176.54
C THR A 587 -37.53 40.07 -177.20
N ALA A 588 -37.61 39.52 -178.43
CA ALA A 588 -36.49 38.87 -179.12
C ALA A 588 -36.18 39.40 -180.54
N LEU A 589 -36.51 40.67 -180.86
CA LEU A 589 -36.21 41.30 -182.16
C LEU A 589 -35.67 42.75 -182.02
N ASN A 590 -34.46 42.91 -181.47
CA ASN A 590 -33.46 43.83 -182.04
C ASN A 590 -32.06 43.69 -181.41
N THR A 591 -31.11 43.27 -182.25
CA THR A 591 -29.65 43.26 -182.07
C THR A 591 -29.00 44.65 -182.18
N ALA A 592 -27.73 44.92 -181.87
CA ALA A 592 -26.73 44.35 -180.93
C ALA A 592 -25.38 45.08 -181.15
N ALA A 593 -24.53 45.29 -180.12
CA ALA A 593 -23.10 45.61 -180.30
C ALA A 593 -22.23 45.38 -179.04
N LYS A 594 -21.35 44.36 -179.09
CA LYS A 594 -19.93 44.26 -178.63
C LYS A 594 -19.46 45.04 -177.36
N SER A 595 -18.63 44.50 -176.45
CA SER A 595 -17.38 43.76 -176.74
C SER A 595 -16.87 42.85 -175.59
N GLN A 596 -16.15 41.78 -176.01
CA GLN A 596 -14.94 41.10 -175.47
C GLN A 596 -14.22 41.62 -174.19
N ALA A 597 -13.45 40.83 -173.40
CA ALA A 597 -13.22 39.36 -173.34
C ALA A 597 -12.32 38.92 -172.14
N ASN A 598 -12.22 37.60 -171.91
CA ASN A 598 -11.14 36.79 -171.27
C ASN A 598 -10.84 36.86 -169.74
N ASN A 599 -10.83 35.65 -169.12
CA ASN A 599 -9.76 34.94 -168.35
C ASN A 599 -8.98 35.68 -167.22
N THR A 600 -8.40 35.06 -166.17
CA THR A 600 -7.96 33.66 -165.89
C THR A 600 -7.82 33.46 -164.34
N PRO A 601 -7.53 32.26 -163.78
CA PRO A 601 -7.52 32.00 -162.31
C PRO A 601 -6.11 31.90 -161.68
N GLN A 602 -6.03 31.42 -160.40
CA GLN A 602 -5.01 30.48 -159.84
C GLN A 602 -4.15 30.92 -158.60
N GLN A 603 -4.24 30.12 -157.52
CA GLN A 603 -3.23 29.72 -156.49
C GLN A 603 -2.58 30.64 -155.40
N GLN A 604 -2.21 29.94 -154.30
CA GLN A 604 -1.00 30.01 -153.43
C GLN A 604 -0.81 31.03 -152.28
N SER A 605 -1.05 30.51 -151.06
CA SER A 605 -0.14 30.42 -149.88
C SER A 605 1.11 31.32 -149.72
N THR A 606 1.25 31.97 -148.55
CA THR A 606 2.28 31.78 -147.49
C THR A 606 1.88 32.64 -146.26
N GLY A 607 2.16 32.29 -144.99
CA GLY A 607 3.44 32.44 -144.25
C GLY A 607 3.48 33.79 -143.50
N SER A 608 3.84 33.93 -142.21
CA SER A 608 4.43 32.97 -141.24
C SER A 608 4.43 33.52 -139.78
N SER A 609 4.49 32.61 -138.78
CA SER A 609 5.05 32.76 -137.39
C SER A 609 4.40 33.79 -136.43
N THR A 610 4.60 33.76 -135.09
CA THR A 610 5.47 32.98 -134.17
C THR A 610 4.69 32.24 -133.04
N SER A 611 5.40 31.52 -132.15
CA SER A 611 4.85 30.43 -131.29
C SER A 611 5.25 30.54 -129.77
N PRO A 612 5.38 29.49 -128.91
CA PRO A 612 4.77 29.43 -127.56
C PRO A 612 5.85 29.22 -126.43
N PRO A 613 5.81 28.34 -125.39
CA PRO A 613 4.75 27.52 -124.73
C PRO A 613 4.83 27.32 -123.17
N SER A 614 3.89 26.49 -122.64
CA SER A 614 4.05 25.38 -121.66
C SER A 614 4.28 25.56 -120.12
N THR A 615 3.41 24.85 -119.35
CA THR A 615 3.66 24.12 -118.05
C THR A 615 4.04 24.94 -116.79
N THR A 616 3.92 24.48 -115.53
CA THR A 616 3.53 23.23 -114.81
C THR A 616 2.40 23.52 -113.78
N ALA A 617 1.51 22.65 -113.29
CA ALA A 617 1.46 21.22 -112.92
C ALA A 617 1.80 20.89 -111.43
N SER A 618 1.00 19.97 -110.85
CA SER A 618 1.20 19.14 -109.64
C SER A 618 0.66 19.57 -108.25
N ALA A 619 0.18 18.54 -107.53
CA ALA A 619 -0.16 18.42 -106.09
C ALA A 619 -1.33 19.27 -105.56
#